data_AF-A0A1C5FU58-F1
#
_entry.id   AF-A0A1C5FU58-F1
#
_cell.length_a   1.000
_cell.length_b   1.000
_cell.length_c   1.000
_cell.angle_alpha   90.00
_cell.angle_beta   90.00
_cell.angle_gamma   90.00
#
_symmetry.space_group_name_H-M   'P 1'
#
loop_
_entity.id
_entity.type
_entity.pdbx_description
1 polymer ?
#
loop_
_entity_poly.entity_id
_entity_poly.type
_entity_poly.pdbx_seq_one_letter_code
_entity_poly.pdbx_strand_id
1 'polypeptide(L)'
;MTLGRIGMALTGLDITDMATELRERWFPGEVPQRITVDSHEVSPSADWIERHLGRTGEGAEEGVDEGAVEGPDVVAAFFGDNSDRYLTVHANKMVRLSFDFEGEAAELVDTLSDYPFEIASFQSRYREWQTKEKYWAPSFGGAHFPHGWACAFRGEGHRSLVSRRWLDTGPWHLLHGPNDTTLVQFHDLKLGAAEALAQAKPAHEHMGHSNEGGFLRTPYVYRKEIKGFYDASRRVLKVVVLGRTVPAVEMRDACAARRDNLLAPEQPVDNVAFVFLDPAEARAHLPRLWPYGLECWTVIDDVETRLDTEERPEGAGDRA
;
A
#
# COMPACT_ATOMS: atom_id res chain seq x y z
N MET A 1 -18.51 -16.00 -4.35
CA MET A 1 -18.67 -15.55 -5.76
C MET A 1 -17.30 -15.58 -6.39
N THR A 2 -17.15 -16.20 -7.57
CA THR A 2 -15.87 -16.26 -8.25
C THR A 2 -15.44 -14.87 -8.73
N LEU A 3 -14.14 -14.57 -8.64
CA LEU A 3 -13.61 -13.27 -9.05
C LEU A 3 -13.54 -13.11 -10.58
N GLY A 4 -13.33 -14.20 -11.31
CA GLY A 4 -13.17 -14.15 -12.76
C GLY A 4 -11.84 -13.49 -13.12
N ARG A 5 -11.84 -12.57 -14.08
CA ARG A 5 -10.62 -11.87 -14.48
C ARG A 5 -10.18 -10.84 -13.44
N ILE A 6 -8.91 -10.92 -13.06
CA ILE A 6 -8.27 -10.04 -12.08
C ILE A 6 -7.14 -9.28 -12.76
N GLY A 7 -7.19 -7.95 -12.71
CA GLY A 7 -6.03 -7.08 -12.95
C GLY A 7 -5.37 -6.72 -11.62
N MET A 8 -4.08 -6.98 -11.46
CA MET A 8 -3.33 -6.76 -10.22
C MET A 8 -1.97 -6.13 -10.50
N ALA A 9 -1.52 -5.23 -9.61
CA ALA A 9 -0.17 -4.69 -9.57
C ALA A 9 0.45 -5.00 -8.21
N LEU A 10 1.68 -5.51 -8.20
CA LEU A 10 2.44 -5.92 -7.02
C LEU A 10 3.79 -5.20 -6.96
N THR A 11 4.15 -4.67 -5.81
CA THR A 11 5.51 -4.19 -5.50
C THR A 11 6.15 -5.10 -4.45
N GLY A 12 7.46 -5.35 -4.59
CA GLY A 12 8.28 -6.16 -3.68
C GLY A 12 9.77 -6.01 -4.01
N LEU A 13 10.65 -6.61 -3.20
CA LEU A 13 12.11 -6.45 -3.31
C LEU A 13 12.73 -7.16 -4.52
N ASP A 14 12.22 -8.34 -4.90
CA ASP A 14 12.71 -9.09 -6.05
C ASP A 14 11.65 -9.19 -7.15
N ILE A 15 11.64 -8.18 -8.01
CA ILE A 15 10.64 -8.04 -9.06
C ILE A 15 10.77 -9.12 -10.13
N THR A 16 12.00 -9.60 -10.41
CA THR A 16 12.24 -10.62 -11.45
C THR A 16 11.86 -12.01 -10.97
N ASP A 17 12.24 -12.38 -9.75
CA ASP A 17 11.84 -13.65 -9.16
C ASP A 17 10.32 -13.70 -8.99
N MET A 18 9.72 -12.62 -8.47
CA MET A 18 8.26 -12.51 -8.37
C MET A 18 7.58 -12.61 -9.74
N ALA A 19 8.12 -11.96 -10.79
CA ALA A 19 7.57 -12.09 -12.14
C ALA A 19 7.65 -13.52 -12.68
N THR A 20 8.74 -14.23 -12.40
CA THR A 20 8.95 -15.62 -12.80
C THR A 20 7.96 -16.55 -12.11
N GLU A 21 7.79 -16.43 -10.80
CA GLU A 21 6.83 -17.22 -10.03
C GLU A 21 5.38 -16.96 -10.47
N LEU A 22 5.02 -15.69 -10.70
CA LEU A 22 3.71 -15.31 -11.21
C LEU A 22 3.46 -15.85 -12.62
N ARG A 23 4.48 -15.87 -13.48
CA ARG A 23 4.41 -16.46 -14.82
C ARG A 23 4.12 -17.96 -14.73
N GLU A 24 4.87 -18.70 -13.91
CA GLU A 24 4.66 -20.15 -13.75
C GLU A 24 3.29 -20.47 -13.18
N ARG A 25 2.77 -19.63 -12.26
CA ARG A 25 1.46 -19.86 -11.67
C ARG A 25 0.31 -19.62 -12.66
N TRP A 26 0.31 -18.47 -13.32
CA TRP A 26 -0.87 -17.96 -14.03
C TRP A 26 -0.81 -18.13 -15.54
N PHE A 27 0.38 -18.45 -16.07
CA PHE A 27 0.65 -18.67 -17.48
C PHE A 27 1.55 -19.90 -17.70
N PRO A 28 1.25 -21.06 -17.07
CA PRO A 28 2.14 -22.22 -17.04
C PRO A 28 2.40 -22.74 -18.45
N GLY A 29 3.68 -22.74 -18.85
CA GLY A 29 4.11 -23.22 -20.17
C GLY A 29 3.63 -22.39 -21.37
N GLU A 30 2.89 -21.29 -21.15
CA GLU A 30 2.44 -20.42 -22.24
C GLU A 30 3.61 -19.61 -22.80
N VAL A 31 3.65 -19.50 -24.13
CA VAL A 31 4.50 -18.55 -24.84
C VAL A 31 3.66 -17.31 -25.15
N PRO A 32 4.12 -16.10 -24.83
CA PRO A 32 3.38 -14.89 -25.16
C PRO A 32 3.12 -14.83 -26.67
N GLN A 33 1.97 -14.30 -27.08
CA GLN A 33 1.69 -14.02 -28.49
C GLN A 33 2.43 -12.77 -28.96
N ARG A 34 2.68 -11.84 -28.03
CA ARG A 34 3.35 -10.57 -28.28
C ARG A 34 4.18 -10.17 -27.07
N ILE A 35 5.35 -9.60 -27.33
CA ILE A 35 6.24 -9.07 -26.29
C ILE A 35 6.67 -7.66 -26.69
N THR A 36 6.64 -6.73 -25.74
CA THR A 36 7.19 -5.40 -25.93
C THR A 36 8.26 -5.11 -24.89
N VAL A 37 9.40 -4.59 -25.32
CA VAL A 37 10.50 -4.09 -24.49
C VAL A 37 10.63 -2.60 -24.75
N ASP A 38 10.43 -1.78 -23.73
CA ASP A 38 10.44 -0.30 -23.83
C ASP A 38 9.61 0.22 -25.00
N SER A 39 8.39 -0.32 -25.13
CA SER A 39 7.42 -0.02 -26.20
C SER A 39 7.79 -0.53 -27.61
N HIS A 40 8.88 -1.29 -27.76
CA HIS A 40 9.27 -1.92 -29.02
C HIS A 40 8.88 -3.39 -29.04
N GLU A 41 8.18 -3.82 -30.09
CA GLU A 41 7.82 -5.22 -30.24
C GLU A 41 9.04 -6.07 -30.56
N VAL A 42 9.18 -7.19 -29.85
CA VAL A 42 10.25 -8.17 -30.04
C VAL A 42 9.66 -9.55 -30.32
N SER A 43 10.49 -10.44 -30.88
CA SER A 43 10.05 -11.80 -31.19
C SER A 43 9.61 -12.54 -29.91
N PRO A 44 8.39 -13.10 -29.89
CA PRO A 44 7.93 -13.84 -28.73
C PRO A 44 8.79 -15.07 -28.46
N SER A 45 8.97 -15.41 -27.19
CA SER A 45 9.80 -16.53 -26.75
C SER A 45 9.40 -17.03 -25.37
N ALA A 46 9.72 -18.29 -25.06
CA ALA A 46 9.41 -18.90 -23.77
C ALA A 46 10.32 -18.36 -22.65
N ASP A 47 11.58 -18.05 -22.99
CA ASP A 47 12.64 -17.55 -22.11
C ASP A 47 12.68 -16.01 -22.03
N TRP A 48 11.56 -15.35 -22.33
CA TRP A 48 11.52 -13.90 -22.49
C TRP A 48 11.88 -13.12 -21.22
N ILE A 49 11.58 -13.66 -20.03
CA ILE A 49 11.96 -13.06 -18.74
C ILE A 49 13.49 -13.04 -18.64
N GLU A 50 14.14 -14.20 -18.79
CA GLU A 50 15.60 -14.32 -18.74
C GLU A 50 16.27 -13.46 -19.80
N ARG A 51 15.73 -13.47 -21.02
CA ARG A 51 16.29 -12.75 -22.18
C ARG A 51 16.22 -11.23 -22.05
N HIS A 52 15.15 -10.71 -21.46
CA HIS A 52 14.86 -9.27 -21.51
C HIS A 52 14.95 -8.56 -20.16
N LEU A 53 14.73 -9.24 -19.03
CA LEU A 53 14.82 -8.61 -17.70
C LEU A 53 16.23 -8.71 -17.08
N GLY A 54 17.02 -9.70 -17.48
CA GLY A 54 18.30 -10.01 -16.81
C GLY A 54 18.09 -10.45 -15.36
N ARG A 55 19.17 -10.87 -14.67
CA ARG A 55 19.10 -11.16 -13.22
C ARG A 55 19.17 -9.85 -12.44
N THR A 56 18.09 -9.46 -11.78
CA THR A 56 18.10 -8.36 -10.80
C THR A 56 18.33 -8.97 -9.41
N GLY A 57 19.55 -8.89 -8.86
CA GLY A 57 19.83 -9.37 -7.51
C GLY A 57 21.28 -9.19 -7.07
N GLU A 58 21.51 -9.16 -5.75
CA GLU A 58 22.81 -9.10 -5.07
C GLU A 58 23.70 -10.30 -5.50
N GLY A 59 24.41 -10.11 -6.60
CA GLY A 59 25.08 -11.18 -7.33
C GLY A 59 25.50 -10.78 -8.75
N ALA A 60 25.24 -9.53 -9.17
CA ALA A 60 26.07 -8.88 -10.18
C ALA A 60 27.49 -8.81 -9.61
N GLU A 61 28.31 -9.82 -9.93
CA GLU A 61 29.69 -9.96 -9.50
C GLU A 61 30.42 -8.61 -9.60
N GLU A 62 31.18 -8.26 -8.56
CA GLU A 62 32.16 -7.18 -8.57
C GLU A 62 33.15 -7.42 -9.73
N GLY A 63 32.81 -6.91 -10.91
CA GLY A 63 33.55 -7.18 -12.13
C GLY A 63 32.87 -6.69 -13.42
N VAL A 64 31.81 -5.88 -13.34
CA VAL A 64 31.21 -5.27 -14.53
C VAL A 64 31.84 -3.89 -14.73
N ASP A 65 32.50 -3.75 -15.88
CA ASP A 65 32.97 -2.51 -16.51
C ASP A 65 32.03 -1.31 -16.23
N GLU A 66 32.59 -0.09 -16.23
CA GLU A 66 31.88 1.21 -16.13
C GLU A 66 30.89 1.50 -17.29
N GLY A 67 30.20 0.48 -17.79
CA GLY A 67 29.17 0.52 -18.82
C GLY A 67 28.12 -0.57 -18.64
N ALA A 68 27.74 -0.90 -17.39
CA ALA A 68 26.59 -1.76 -17.12
C ALA A 68 25.37 -1.21 -17.89
N VAL A 69 24.94 -1.95 -18.91
CA VAL A 69 23.76 -1.61 -19.71
C VAL A 69 22.58 -1.62 -18.75
N GLU A 70 22.01 -0.46 -18.45
CA GLU A 70 20.73 -0.37 -17.75
C GLU A 70 19.73 -1.28 -18.49
N GLY A 71 19.19 -2.27 -17.79
CA GLY A 71 18.14 -3.13 -18.34
C GLY A 71 16.92 -2.31 -18.77
N PRO A 72 16.02 -2.88 -19.58
CA PRO A 72 14.86 -2.14 -20.07
C PRO A 72 13.96 -1.67 -18.92
N ASP A 73 13.36 -0.50 -19.08
CA ASP A 73 12.44 0.09 -18.10
C ASP A 73 11.16 -0.74 -17.95
N VAL A 74 10.67 -1.32 -19.05
CA VAL A 74 9.44 -2.11 -19.09
C VAL A 74 9.53 -3.27 -20.06
N VAL A 75 9.21 -4.47 -19.58
CA VAL A 75 8.96 -5.64 -20.42
C VAL A 75 7.52 -6.10 -20.22
N ALA A 76 6.76 -6.22 -21.30
CA ALA A 76 5.38 -6.71 -21.25
C ALA A 76 5.17 -7.90 -22.18
N ALA A 77 4.58 -8.96 -21.63
CA ALA A 77 4.17 -10.16 -22.33
C ALA A 77 2.64 -10.25 -22.38
N PHE A 78 2.08 -10.47 -23.56
CA PHE A 78 0.64 -10.60 -23.79
C PHE A 78 0.31 -12.02 -24.24
N PHE A 79 -0.65 -12.65 -23.56
CA PHE A 79 -0.99 -14.07 -23.74
C PHE A 79 -2.35 -14.29 -24.44
N GLY A 80 -3.12 -13.22 -24.69
CA GLY A 80 -4.39 -13.29 -25.39
C GLY A 80 -4.50 -12.27 -26.52
N ASP A 81 -5.33 -12.59 -27.51
CA ASP A 81 -5.51 -11.83 -28.77
C ASP A 81 -5.89 -10.35 -28.52
N ASN A 82 -6.55 -10.06 -27.40
CA ASN A 82 -7.02 -8.73 -27.03
C ASN A 82 -6.15 -8.03 -25.98
N SER A 83 -4.95 -8.56 -25.68
CA SER A 83 -4.07 -8.06 -24.61
C SER A 83 -4.76 -8.01 -23.23
N ASP A 84 -5.75 -8.87 -23.01
CA ASP A 84 -6.57 -8.94 -21.82
C ASP A 84 -5.99 -9.86 -20.74
N ARG A 85 -5.13 -10.80 -21.16
CA ARG A 85 -4.22 -11.59 -20.34
C ARG A 85 -2.80 -11.12 -20.59
N TYR A 86 -2.12 -10.65 -19.55
CA TYR A 86 -0.77 -10.09 -19.69
C TYR A 86 0.02 -10.20 -18.39
N LEU A 87 1.35 -10.07 -18.52
CA LEU A 87 2.28 -9.84 -17.43
C LEU A 87 3.26 -8.74 -17.88
N THR A 88 3.35 -7.67 -17.11
CA THR A 88 4.21 -6.52 -17.35
C THR A 88 5.11 -6.32 -16.16
N VAL A 89 6.41 -6.26 -16.40
CA VAL A 89 7.44 -6.01 -15.40
C VAL A 89 7.96 -4.61 -15.64
N HIS A 90 7.86 -3.76 -14.62
CA HIS A 90 8.46 -2.44 -14.57
C HIS A 90 9.72 -2.52 -13.73
N ALA A 91 10.88 -2.20 -14.33
CA ALA A 91 12.18 -2.32 -13.69
C ALA A 91 12.21 -1.67 -12.31
N ASN A 92 12.63 -2.45 -11.30
CA ASN A 92 12.80 -2.05 -9.90
C ASN A 92 11.55 -1.40 -9.24
N LYS A 93 10.36 -1.60 -9.80
CA LYS A 93 9.13 -0.92 -9.36
C LYS A 93 8.00 -1.89 -9.02
N MET A 94 7.63 -2.74 -9.97
CA MET A 94 6.45 -3.59 -9.82
C MET A 94 6.28 -4.63 -10.94
N VAL A 95 5.47 -5.64 -10.65
CA VAL A 95 4.86 -6.53 -11.65
C VAL A 95 3.37 -6.23 -11.74
N ARG A 96 2.84 -6.10 -12.96
CA ARG A 96 1.42 -6.01 -13.24
C ARG A 96 0.99 -7.23 -14.03
N LEU A 97 -0.18 -7.75 -13.76
CA LEU A 97 -0.70 -8.89 -14.49
C LEU A 97 -2.22 -8.84 -14.57
N SER A 98 -2.75 -9.49 -15.61
CA SER A 98 -4.16 -9.79 -15.76
C SER A 98 -4.33 -11.27 -16.06
N PHE A 99 -5.06 -11.97 -15.20
CA PHE A 99 -5.25 -13.42 -15.27
C PHE A 99 -6.68 -13.79 -14.87
N ASP A 100 -7.10 -15.01 -15.23
CA ASP A 100 -8.40 -15.54 -14.85
C ASP A 100 -8.27 -16.35 -13.55
N PHE A 101 -9.18 -16.11 -12.60
CA PHE A 101 -9.19 -16.75 -11.28
C PHE A 101 -10.56 -17.32 -10.94
N GLU A 102 -10.62 -18.64 -10.82
CA GLU A 102 -11.82 -19.39 -10.46
C GLU A 102 -11.87 -19.67 -8.96
N GLY A 103 -11.90 -18.59 -8.16
CA GLY A 103 -11.96 -18.69 -6.71
C GLY A 103 -12.56 -17.45 -6.06
N GLU A 104 -12.74 -17.51 -4.75
CA GLU A 104 -13.24 -16.40 -3.94
C GLU A 104 -12.13 -15.49 -3.42
N ALA A 105 -12.48 -14.33 -2.88
CA ALA A 105 -11.50 -13.37 -2.36
C ALA A 105 -10.59 -13.98 -1.27
N ALA A 106 -11.12 -14.82 -0.37
CA ALA A 106 -10.32 -15.48 0.66
C ALA A 106 -9.26 -16.43 0.08
N GLU A 107 -9.64 -17.22 -0.93
CA GLU A 107 -8.71 -18.13 -1.63
C GLU A 107 -7.63 -17.38 -2.40
N LEU A 108 -7.97 -16.19 -2.92
CA LEU A 108 -6.98 -15.31 -3.53
C LEU A 108 -5.99 -14.80 -2.49
N VAL A 109 -6.43 -14.42 -1.28
CA VAL A 109 -5.52 -13.99 -0.21
C VAL A 109 -4.52 -15.09 0.12
N ASP A 110 -5.01 -16.32 0.32
CA ASP A 110 -4.14 -17.48 0.60
C ASP A 110 -3.11 -17.69 -0.52
N THR A 111 -3.55 -17.61 -1.78
CA THR A 111 -2.65 -17.73 -2.94
C THR A 111 -1.62 -16.60 -2.97
N LEU A 112 -2.01 -15.37 -2.61
CA LEU A 112 -1.11 -14.22 -2.62
C LEU A 112 -0.06 -14.32 -1.53
N SER A 113 -0.40 -14.91 -0.39
CA SER A 113 0.49 -15.04 0.77
C SER A 113 1.77 -15.83 0.48
N ASP A 114 1.79 -16.63 -0.59
CA ASP A 114 2.95 -17.38 -1.07
C ASP A 114 4.01 -16.49 -1.73
N TYR A 115 3.64 -15.31 -2.22
CA TYR A 115 4.57 -14.43 -2.94
C TYR A 115 5.19 -13.36 -2.02
N PRO A 116 6.46 -12.98 -2.24
CA PRO A 116 7.16 -11.98 -1.44
C PRO A 116 6.78 -10.52 -1.79
N PHE A 117 5.50 -10.25 -2.04
CA PHE A 117 5.02 -8.89 -2.27
C PHE A 117 4.93 -8.11 -0.96
N GLU A 118 4.93 -6.79 -1.06
CA GLU A 118 4.68 -5.86 0.04
C GLU A 118 3.32 -5.18 -0.11
N ILE A 119 3.03 -4.67 -1.31
CA ILE A 119 1.79 -3.95 -1.61
C ILE A 119 1.20 -4.50 -2.91
N ALA A 120 -0.12 -4.73 -2.90
CA ALA A 120 -0.89 -5.07 -4.09
C ALA A 120 -2.03 -4.07 -4.31
N SER A 121 -2.26 -3.66 -5.55
CA SER A 121 -3.50 -2.98 -5.95
C SER A 121 -4.25 -3.78 -7.01
N PHE A 122 -5.58 -3.82 -6.88
CA PHE A 122 -6.45 -4.53 -7.81
C PHE A 122 -7.25 -3.54 -8.65
N GLN A 123 -7.28 -3.78 -9.96
CA GLN A 123 -8.07 -3.02 -10.91
C GLN A 123 -9.57 -3.20 -10.65
N SER A 124 -10.38 -2.21 -11.04
CA SER A 124 -11.84 -2.36 -11.02
C SER A 124 -12.30 -3.51 -11.90
N ARG A 125 -13.28 -4.28 -11.41
CA ARG A 125 -13.99 -5.32 -12.16
C ARG A 125 -15.03 -4.74 -13.13
N TYR A 126 -15.39 -3.47 -12.97
CA TYR A 126 -16.41 -2.78 -13.73
C TYR A 126 -15.79 -1.83 -14.76
N ARG A 127 -16.06 -2.07 -16.04
CA ARG A 127 -15.62 -1.19 -17.13
C ARG A 127 -16.27 0.19 -17.03
N GLU A 128 -17.46 0.26 -16.44
CA GLU A 128 -18.26 1.47 -16.20
C GLU A 128 -17.53 2.49 -15.33
N TRP A 129 -16.55 2.06 -14.52
CA TRP A 129 -15.76 2.95 -13.67
C TRP A 129 -14.58 3.57 -14.43
N GLN A 130 -14.18 2.99 -15.56
CA GLN A 130 -12.93 3.34 -16.26
C GLN A 130 -13.05 4.55 -17.19
N THR A 131 -14.23 5.18 -17.28
CA THR A 131 -14.44 6.39 -18.08
C THR A 131 -14.08 7.64 -17.28
N LYS A 132 -13.11 8.43 -17.78
CA LYS A 132 -12.59 9.67 -17.15
C LYS A 132 -13.69 10.67 -16.76
N GLU A 133 -14.84 10.63 -17.40
CA GLU A 133 -15.96 11.54 -17.17
C GLU A 133 -16.76 11.27 -15.87
N LYS A 134 -16.62 10.10 -15.24
CA LYS A 134 -17.51 9.70 -14.13
C LYS A 134 -16.84 9.63 -12.76
N TYR A 135 -15.62 9.09 -12.67
CA TYR A 135 -14.90 8.95 -11.41
C TYR A 135 -13.43 8.57 -11.65
N TRP A 136 -12.51 9.29 -11.01
CA TRP A 136 -11.10 8.90 -10.95
C TRP A 136 -10.78 8.40 -9.55
N ALA A 137 -10.67 7.08 -9.39
CA ALA A 137 -10.35 6.50 -8.10
C ALA A 137 -8.96 6.97 -7.63
N PRO A 138 -8.79 7.31 -6.33
CA PRO A 138 -7.48 7.41 -5.71
C PRO A 138 -6.64 6.15 -5.97
N SER A 139 -5.33 6.27 -5.83
CA SER A 139 -4.40 5.15 -5.96
C SER A 139 -3.24 5.31 -4.99
N PHE A 140 -2.41 4.27 -4.91
CA PHE A 140 -1.11 4.33 -4.21
C PHE A 140 -0.06 5.17 -4.97
N GLY A 141 -0.30 5.48 -6.25
CA GLY A 141 0.71 6.07 -7.14
C GLY A 141 1.74 5.03 -7.60
N GLY A 142 2.87 5.48 -8.15
CA GLY A 142 3.99 4.60 -8.51
C GLY A 142 3.69 3.57 -9.60
N ALA A 143 2.74 3.85 -10.50
CA ALA A 143 2.22 2.94 -11.55
C ALA A 143 1.22 1.84 -11.09
N HIS A 144 0.81 1.83 -9.81
CA HIS A 144 -0.30 1.00 -9.35
C HIS A 144 -1.61 1.34 -10.08
N PHE A 145 -2.50 0.37 -10.19
CA PHE A 145 -3.88 0.65 -10.60
C PHE A 145 -4.54 1.66 -9.64
N PRO A 146 -5.39 2.56 -10.16
CA PRO A 146 -6.43 3.19 -9.35
C PRO A 146 -7.20 2.14 -8.54
N HIS A 147 -7.59 2.47 -7.31
CA HIS A 147 -8.30 1.54 -6.45
C HIS A 147 -9.55 1.00 -7.14
N GLY A 148 -9.57 -0.33 -7.30
CA GLY A 148 -10.67 -1.08 -7.88
C GLY A 148 -11.51 -1.73 -6.82
N TRP A 149 -11.49 -3.06 -6.75
CA TRP A 149 -12.29 -3.78 -5.75
C TRP A 149 -11.54 -4.02 -4.44
N ALA A 150 -10.19 -4.02 -4.45
CA ALA A 150 -9.37 -4.25 -3.28
C ALA A 150 -7.95 -3.66 -3.38
N CYS A 151 -7.23 -3.71 -2.26
CA CYS A 151 -5.77 -3.70 -2.16
C CYS A 151 -5.30 -4.78 -1.17
N ALA A 152 -4.01 -5.11 -1.16
CA ALA A 152 -3.44 -5.97 -0.13
C ALA A 152 -2.08 -5.47 0.35
N PHE A 153 -1.74 -5.85 1.57
CA PHE A 153 -0.46 -5.56 2.23
C PHE A 153 0.10 -6.86 2.80
N ARG A 154 1.42 -7.02 2.74
CA ARG A 154 2.11 -8.15 3.34
C ARG A 154 3.40 -7.71 4.01
N GLY A 155 3.68 -8.22 5.22
CA GLY A 155 4.91 -7.94 5.95
C GLY A 155 5.21 -6.44 6.06
N GLU A 156 6.39 -6.02 5.59
CA GLU A 156 6.85 -4.62 5.60
C GLU A 156 5.95 -3.68 4.81
N GLY A 157 5.13 -4.16 3.87
CA GLY A 157 4.15 -3.33 3.17
C GLY A 157 3.12 -2.67 4.10
N HIS A 158 2.86 -3.26 5.27
CA HIS A 158 2.03 -2.61 6.30
C HIS A 158 2.65 -1.31 6.84
N ARG A 159 3.97 -1.10 6.70
CA ARG A 159 4.64 0.16 7.09
C ARG A 159 4.33 1.32 6.15
N SER A 160 3.75 1.03 4.99
CA SER A 160 3.17 2.06 4.12
C SER A 160 1.80 2.53 4.61
N LEU A 161 1.28 2.02 5.72
CA LEU A 161 0.11 2.56 6.40
C LEU A 161 0.52 3.52 7.52
N VAL A 162 -0.35 4.48 7.84
CA VAL A 162 -0.23 5.34 9.02
C VAL A 162 -0.19 4.52 10.31
N SER A 163 -0.84 3.37 10.35
CA SER A 163 -0.77 2.36 11.40
C SER A 163 -1.56 1.13 10.95
N ARG A 164 -1.31 -0.03 11.58
CA ARG A 164 -2.18 -1.21 11.41
C ARG A 164 -3.59 -0.96 11.95
N ARG A 165 -3.73 -0.16 13.02
CA ARG A 165 -5.03 0.24 13.58
C ARG A 165 -5.93 0.96 12.58
N TRP A 166 -5.34 1.55 11.54
CA TRP A 166 -6.09 2.16 10.44
C TRP A 166 -7.02 1.15 9.76
N LEU A 167 -6.57 -0.10 9.64
CA LEU A 167 -7.34 -1.18 9.01
C LEU A 167 -8.63 -1.48 9.80
N ASP A 168 -8.66 -1.22 11.10
CA ASP A 168 -9.82 -1.52 11.95
C ASP A 168 -10.93 -0.46 11.87
N THR A 169 -10.68 0.67 11.22
CA THR A 169 -11.59 1.83 11.24
C THR A 169 -12.24 2.16 9.90
N GLY A 170 -11.81 1.56 8.81
CA GLY A 170 -12.30 1.93 7.48
C GLY A 170 -13.58 1.21 7.04
N PRO A 171 -14.27 1.77 6.02
CA PRO A 171 -15.50 1.21 5.46
C PRO A 171 -15.18 0.10 4.45
N TRP A 172 -14.55 -0.98 4.91
CA TRP A 172 -14.13 -2.12 4.09
C TRP A 172 -14.31 -3.43 4.84
N HIS A 173 -14.16 -4.53 4.11
CA HIS A 173 -14.04 -5.86 4.68
C HIS A 173 -12.57 -6.30 4.66
N LEU A 174 -12.07 -6.81 5.78
CA LEU A 174 -10.71 -7.33 5.89
C LEU A 174 -10.71 -8.84 5.76
N LEU A 175 -9.79 -9.34 4.95
CA LEU A 175 -9.45 -10.76 4.85
C LEU A 175 -7.99 -10.92 5.24
N HIS A 176 -7.72 -11.77 6.23
CA HIS A 176 -6.37 -12.07 6.68
C HIS A 176 -5.94 -13.43 6.11
N GLY A 177 -4.71 -13.51 5.65
CA GLY A 177 -4.07 -14.73 5.20
C GLY A 177 -2.72 -14.98 5.87
N PRO A 178 -2.06 -16.07 5.50
CA PRO A 178 -0.73 -16.41 5.99
C PRO A 178 0.32 -15.32 5.76
N ASN A 179 1.49 -15.48 6.39
CA ASN A 179 2.67 -14.63 6.18
C ASN A 179 2.41 -13.13 6.37
N ASP A 180 1.54 -12.79 7.34
CA ASP A 180 1.13 -11.41 7.61
C ASP A 180 0.55 -10.74 6.37
N THR A 181 -0.39 -11.41 5.69
CA THR A 181 -1.07 -10.87 4.51
C THR A 181 -2.45 -10.36 4.90
N THR A 182 -2.78 -9.14 4.49
CA THR A 182 -4.12 -8.56 4.67
C THR A 182 -4.63 -8.02 3.34
N LEU A 183 -5.81 -8.46 2.92
CA LEU A 183 -6.56 -7.87 1.81
C LEU A 183 -7.68 -6.99 2.34
N VAL A 184 -7.77 -5.80 1.78
CA VAL A 184 -8.80 -4.80 2.07
C VAL A 184 -9.77 -4.77 0.89
N GLN A 185 -10.97 -5.30 1.10
CA GLN A 185 -12.03 -5.33 0.09
C GLN A 185 -12.94 -4.09 0.24
N PHE A 186 -13.04 -3.28 -0.82
CA PHE A 186 -13.69 -1.97 -0.78
C PHE A 186 -15.21 -2.01 -0.96
N HIS A 187 -15.76 -3.08 -1.55
CA HIS A 187 -17.20 -3.24 -1.72
C HIS A 187 -17.63 -4.71 -1.73
N ASP A 188 -18.90 -4.99 -1.52
CA ASP A 188 -19.45 -6.34 -1.73
C ASP A 188 -19.36 -6.69 -3.22
N LEU A 189 -18.73 -7.82 -3.50
CA LEU A 189 -18.47 -8.31 -4.85
C LEU A 189 -19.75 -8.74 -5.60
N LYS A 190 -20.87 -8.91 -4.89
CA LYS A 190 -22.18 -9.27 -5.46
C LYS A 190 -22.98 -8.08 -6.00
N LEU A 191 -22.59 -6.85 -5.65
CA LEU A 191 -23.31 -5.64 -6.04
C LEU A 191 -23.11 -5.31 -7.52
N GLY A 192 -24.08 -4.63 -8.13
CA GLY A 192 -23.92 -4.04 -9.45
C GLY A 192 -22.95 -2.86 -9.45
N ALA A 193 -22.46 -2.46 -10.62
CA ALA A 193 -21.41 -1.43 -10.76
C ALA A 193 -21.72 -0.10 -10.03
N ALA A 194 -22.97 0.36 -10.02
CA ALA A 194 -23.36 1.62 -9.38
C ALA A 194 -23.35 1.54 -7.85
N GLU A 195 -23.93 0.49 -7.28
CA GLU A 195 -23.98 0.25 -5.83
C GLU A 195 -22.59 -0.07 -5.27
N ALA A 196 -21.84 -0.91 -5.98
CA ALA A 196 -20.44 -1.20 -5.68
C ALA A 196 -19.59 0.08 -5.64
N LEU A 197 -19.80 1.00 -6.58
CA LEU A 197 -19.06 2.26 -6.60
C LEU A 197 -19.44 3.17 -5.43
N ALA A 198 -20.73 3.22 -5.06
CA ALA A 198 -21.20 3.98 -3.91
C ALA A 198 -20.56 3.47 -2.61
N GLN A 199 -20.42 2.15 -2.46
CA GLN A 199 -19.75 1.53 -1.32
C GLN A 199 -18.23 1.74 -1.34
N ALA A 200 -17.59 1.62 -2.51
CA ALA A 200 -16.13 1.68 -2.64
C ALA A 200 -15.55 3.10 -2.47
N LYS A 201 -16.29 4.15 -2.87
CA LYS A 201 -15.81 5.54 -2.86
C LYS A 201 -15.26 6.00 -1.51
N PRO A 202 -15.99 5.89 -0.38
CA PRO A 202 -15.46 6.25 0.93
C PRO A 202 -14.21 5.47 1.31
N ALA A 203 -14.15 4.19 0.94
CA ALA A 203 -13.03 3.30 1.20
C ALA A 203 -11.78 3.68 0.39
N HIS A 204 -11.95 4.00 -0.90
CA HIS A 204 -10.88 4.48 -1.77
C HIS A 204 -10.27 5.80 -1.26
N GLU A 205 -11.09 6.74 -0.79
CA GLU A 205 -10.61 7.99 -0.20
C GLU A 205 -9.83 7.76 1.09
N HIS A 206 -10.29 6.80 1.91
CA HIS A 206 -9.69 6.47 3.20
C HIS A 206 -8.40 5.65 3.07
N MET A 207 -8.26 4.86 2.00
CA MET A 207 -7.06 4.07 1.71
C MET A 207 -6.07 4.78 0.76
N GLY A 208 -6.55 5.73 -0.04
CA GLY A 208 -5.74 6.37 -1.08
C GLY A 208 -4.73 7.40 -0.56
N HIS A 209 -3.88 7.87 -1.48
CA HIS A 209 -2.97 8.99 -1.25
C HIS A 209 -3.73 10.33 -1.19
N SER A 210 -4.35 10.62 -0.04
CA SER A 210 -5.08 11.86 0.26
C SER A 210 -4.61 12.49 1.59
N ASN A 211 -5.08 13.68 1.92
CA ASN A 211 -4.74 14.36 3.19
C ASN A 211 -5.29 13.64 4.44
N GLU A 212 -6.29 12.80 4.26
CA GLU A 212 -7.01 12.09 5.34
C GLU A 212 -6.92 10.56 5.16
N GLY A 213 -6.20 10.09 4.14
CA GLY A 213 -6.03 8.66 3.87
C GLY A 213 -5.08 7.99 4.86
N GLY A 214 -5.02 6.67 4.82
CA GLY A 214 -4.08 5.88 5.63
C GLY A 214 -2.78 5.52 4.93
N PHE A 215 -2.68 5.72 3.62
CA PHE A 215 -1.49 5.31 2.88
C PHE A 215 -0.41 6.39 2.85
N LEU A 216 0.81 6.01 3.24
CA LEU A 216 2.05 6.78 3.20
C LEU A 216 2.85 6.37 1.97
N ARG A 217 2.76 7.17 0.91
CA ARG A 217 3.53 6.94 -0.33
C ARG A 217 5.04 7.09 -0.09
N THR A 218 5.85 6.35 -0.84
CA THR A 218 7.31 6.51 -0.91
C THR A 218 7.71 7.02 -2.31
N PRO A 219 8.53 8.10 -2.42
CA PRO A 219 8.94 9.00 -1.35
C PRO A 219 7.74 9.76 -0.76
N TYR A 220 7.81 10.03 0.55
CA TYR A 220 6.80 10.82 1.25
C TYR A 220 7.11 12.31 1.16
N VAL A 221 6.08 13.13 0.97
CA VAL A 221 6.20 14.58 0.88
C VAL A 221 5.62 15.20 2.14
N TYR A 222 6.50 15.59 3.07
CA TYR A 222 6.13 16.31 4.28
C TYR A 222 5.52 17.67 3.94
N ARG A 223 4.43 18.02 4.63
CA ARG A 223 3.70 19.28 4.41
C ARG A 223 3.72 20.20 5.61
N LYS A 224 4.04 19.64 6.78
CA LYS A 224 4.22 20.32 8.04
C LYS A 224 5.59 19.95 8.59
N GLU A 225 6.25 20.95 9.15
CA GLU A 225 7.41 20.73 10.01
C GLU A 225 6.92 20.16 11.34
N ILE A 226 7.45 19.01 11.75
CA ILE A 226 7.08 18.37 13.02
C ILE A 226 8.00 18.94 14.10
N LYS A 227 7.45 19.83 14.93
CA LYS A 227 8.18 20.48 16.03
C LYS A 227 7.90 19.74 17.33
N GLY A 228 8.92 19.06 17.83
CA GLY A 228 8.84 18.31 19.07
C GLY A 228 10.19 18.20 19.77
N PHE A 229 10.17 17.62 20.96
CA PHE A 229 11.37 17.28 21.72
C PHE A 229 11.54 15.75 21.71
N TYR A 230 12.76 15.30 21.48
CA TYR A 230 13.07 13.88 21.43
C TYR A 230 13.34 13.34 22.85
N ASP A 231 12.55 12.37 23.28
CA ASP A 231 12.77 11.60 24.50
C ASP A 231 13.66 10.40 24.18
N ALA A 232 14.97 10.53 24.43
CA ALA A 232 15.94 9.49 24.11
C ALA A 232 15.73 8.19 24.89
N SER A 233 15.15 8.25 26.09
CA SER A 233 14.91 7.06 26.92
C SER A 233 13.81 6.18 26.34
N ARG A 234 12.81 6.81 25.70
CA ARG A 234 11.67 6.15 25.08
C ARG A 234 11.75 6.04 23.56
N ARG A 235 12.73 6.73 22.93
CA ARG A 235 12.86 6.87 21.47
C ARG A 235 11.59 7.45 20.83
N VAL A 236 10.98 8.43 21.52
CA VAL A 236 9.71 9.05 21.10
C VAL A 236 9.91 10.54 20.82
N LEU A 237 9.37 11.01 19.71
CA LEU A 237 9.26 12.45 19.43
C LEU A 237 7.98 13.00 20.07
N LYS A 238 8.11 13.88 21.06
CA LYS A 238 6.98 14.49 21.78
C LYS A 238 6.62 15.85 21.18
N VAL A 239 5.38 16.00 20.72
CA VAL A 239 4.80 17.23 20.15
C VAL A 239 3.81 17.80 21.16
N VAL A 240 4.09 19.01 21.66
CA VAL A 240 3.17 19.70 22.60
C VAL A 240 2.06 20.40 21.83
N VAL A 241 0.82 20.16 22.22
CA VAL A 241 -0.37 20.78 21.64
C VAL A 241 -0.97 21.74 22.67
N LEU A 242 -1.09 23.01 22.29
CA LEU A 242 -1.59 24.09 23.16
C LEU A 242 -2.87 24.69 22.58
N GLY A 243 -4.03 24.15 22.95
CA GLY A 243 -5.35 24.73 22.62
C GLY A 243 -5.70 24.74 21.14
N ARG A 244 -5.09 23.86 20.33
CA ARG A 244 -5.36 23.75 18.88
C ARG A 244 -5.77 22.33 18.50
N THR A 245 -6.54 22.23 17.43
CA THR A 245 -6.78 20.93 16.78
C THR A 245 -5.52 20.45 16.06
N VAL A 246 -5.22 19.16 16.16
CA VAL A 246 -4.19 18.51 15.34
C VAL A 246 -4.82 18.14 13.98
N PRO A 247 -4.39 18.74 12.85
CA PRO A 247 -4.92 18.40 11.54
C PRO A 247 -4.39 17.03 11.06
N ALA A 248 -5.16 16.31 10.22
CA ALA A 248 -4.75 14.99 9.74
C ALA A 248 -3.44 14.98 8.96
N VAL A 249 -3.14 16.05 8.23
CA VAL A 249 -1.85 16.18 7.55
C VAL A 249 -0.68 16.13 8.54
N GLU A 250 -0.82 16.74 9.73
CA GLU A 250 0.21 16.69 10.76
C GLU A 250 0.33 15.28 11.39
N MET A 251 -0.80 14.59 11.58
CA MET A 251 -0.80 13.20 12.04
C MET A 251 -0.15 12.26 11.01
N ARG A 252 -0.42 12.44 9.72
CA ARG A 252 0.23 11.69 8.65
C ARG A 252 1.73 11.96 8.57
N ASP A 253 2.13 13.23 8.67
CA ASP A 253 3.54 13.61 8.69
C ASP A 253 4.24 12.98 9.91
N ALA A 254 3.60 12.95 11.09
CA ALA A 254 4.11 12.24 12.27
C ALA A 254 4.29 10.73 12.04
N CYS A 255 3.34 10.08 11.35
CA CYS A 255 3.46 8.67 10.99
C CYS A 255 4.61 8.43 10.00
N ALA A 256 4.76 9.31 9.00
CA ALA A 256 5.88 9.26 8.06
C ALA A 256 7.21 9.47 8.79
N ALA A 257 7.28 10.38 9.77
CA ALA A 257 8.49 10.62 10.54
C ALA A 257 8.93 9.40 11.35
N ARG A 258 7.98 8.64 11.91
CA ARG A 258 8.24 7.33 12.52
C ARG A 258 8.76 6.33 11.49
N ARG A 259 8.10 6.23 10.32
CA ARG A 259 8.46 5.26 9.27
C ARG A 259 9.87 5.52 8.71
N ASP A 260 10.15 6.78 8.40
CA ASP A 260 11.36 7.24 7.72
C ASP A 260 12.52 7.49 8.68
N ASN A 261 12.26 7.42 9.99
CA ASN A 261 13.18 7.80 11.04
C ASN A 261 13.78 9.22 10.83
N LEU A 262 12.89 10.22 10.76
CA LEU A 262 13.15 11.57 10.23
C LEU A 262 14.34 12.32 10.86
N LEU A 263 14.70 12.05 12.12
CA LEU A 263 15.74 12.81 12.82
C LEU A 263 17.14 12.43 12.35
N ALA A 264 17.60 11.24 12.72
CA ALA A 264 18.89 10.68 12.33
C ALA A 264 18.93 9.17 12.68
N PRO A 265 19.79 8.36 12.05
CA PRO A 265 20.01 6.97 12.44
C PRO A 265 20.36 6.79 13.93
N GLU A 266 21.08 7.75 14.52
CA GLU A 266 21.48 7.76 15.94
C GLU A 266 20.36 8.22 16.89
N GLN A 267 19.30 8.83 16.35
CA GLN A 267 18.11 9.26 17.08
C GLN A 267 16.86 8.59 16.52
N PRO A 268 16.75 7.26 16.65
CA PRO A 268 15.63 6.52 16.12
C PRO A 268 14.30 6.96 16.71
N VAL A 269 13.31 7.20 15.86
CA VAL A 269 11.94 7.56 16.24
C VAL A 269 11.06 6.32 16.19
N ASP A 270 10.88 5.65 17.32
CA ASP A 270 10.02 4.47 17.43
C ASP A 270 8.52 4.87 17.42
N ASN A 271 8.19 6.06 17.95
CA ASN A 271 6.84 6.64 17.81
C ASN A 271 6.81 8.17 17.98
N VAL A 272 5.66 8.77 17.69
CA VAL A 272 5.38 10.19 17.94
C VAL A 272 4.23 10.31 18.95
N ALA A 273 4.43 11.17 19.95
CA ALA A 273 3.46 11.44 21.00
C ALA A 273 2.92 12.87 20.90
N PHE A 274 1.59 13.03 20.94
CA PHE A 274 0.93 14.32 21.09
C PHE A 274 0.59 14.52 22.57
N VAL A 275 1.16 15.57 23.18
CA VAL A 275 1.01 15.90 24.59
C VAL A 275 0.09 17.10 24.74
N PHE A 276 -1.04 16.92 25.42
CA PHE A 276 -2.05 17.96 25.68
C PHE A 276 -2.06 18.31 27.16
N LEU A 277 -2.01 19.60 27.50
CA LEU A 277 -2.01 20.01 28.92
C LEU A 277 -3.36 19.82 29.60
N ASP A 278 -4.46 19.91 28.84
CA ASP A 278 -5.81 19.67 29.34
C ASP A 278 -6.25 18.21 29.05
N PRO A 279 -6.59 17.42 30.09
CA PRO A 279 -7.13 16.07 29.90
C PRO A 279 -8.38 15.99 29.04
N ALA A 280 -9.23 17.03 29.04
CA ALA A 280 -10.41 17.08 28.20
C ALA A 280 -10.03 17.22 26.71
N GLU A 281 -9.04 18.06 26.39
CA GLU A 281 -8.51 18.19 25.03
C GLU A 281 -7.88 16.89 24.54
N ALA A 282 -7.10 16.22 25.39
CA ALA A 282 -6.48 14.94 25.06
C ALA A 282 -7.54 13.89 24.69
N ARG A 283 -8.57 13.74 25.53
CA ARG A 283 -9.69 12.81 25.30
C ARG A 283 -10.47 13.14 24.03
N ALA A 284 -10.64 14.42 23.71
CA ALA A 284 -11.29 14.83 22.46
C ALA A 284 -10.47 14.47 21.21
N HIS A 285 -9.14 14.40 21.31
CA HIS A 285 -8.26 14.03 20.19
C HIS A 285 -7.99 12.54 20.07
N LEU A 286 -8.13 11.78 21.16
CA LEU A 286 -7.81 10.35 21.22
C LEU A 286 -8.50 9.54 20.09
N PRO A 287 -9.80 9.70 19.77
CA PRO A 287 -10.44 8.97 18.68
C PRO A 287 -9.81 9.20 17.32
N ARG A 288 -9.19 10.37 17.11
CA ARG A 288 -8.56 10.75 15.86
C ARG A 288 -7.08 10.38 15.78
N LEU A 289 -6.36 10.36 16.92
CA LEU A 289 -4.96 9.93 17.00
C LEU A 289 -4.80 8.40 16.98
N TRP A 290 -5.74 7.70 17.60
CA TRP A 290 -5.67 6.24 17.77
C TRP A 290 -5.55 5.46 16.45
N PRO A 291 -6.32 5.75 15.38
CA PRO A 291 -6.19 5.05 14.09
C PRO A 291 -4.83 5.26 13.42
N TYR A 292 -4.13 6.35 13.75
CA TYR A 292 -2.77 6.64 13.27
C TYR A 292 -1.69 5.98 14.14
N GLY A 293 -2.06 5.30 15.24
CA GLY A 293 -1.11 4.72 16.20
C GLY A 293 -0.18 5.75 16.83
N LEU A 294 -0.63 7.01 16.91
CA LEU A 294 0.10 8.10 17.54
C LEU A 294 -0.24 8.14 19.03
N GLU A 295 0.74 8.39 19.88
CA GLU A 295 0.49 8.38 21.32
C GLU A 295 -0.29 9.64 21.73
N CYS A 296 -1.24 9.47 22.64
CA CYS A 296 -2.03 10.57 23.20
C CYS A 296 -1.71 10.69 24.68
N TRP A 297 -1.11 11.81 25.09
CA TRP A 297 -0.66 12.06 26.45
C TRP A 297 -1.32 13.29 27.04
N THR A 298 -1.47 13.30 28.36
CA THR A 298 -1.90 14.47 29.11
C THR A 298 -1.26 14.55 30.48
N VAL A 299 -1.58 15.58 31.28
CA VAL A 299 -1.13 15.74 32.66
C VAL A 299 -2.33 15.60 33.59
N ILE A 300 -2.31 14.58 34.46
CA ILE A 300 -3.33 14.36 35.49
C ILE A 300 -2.61 14.36 36.83
N ASP A 301 -3.06 15.20 37.78
CA ASP A 301 -2.43 15.34 39.10
C ASP A 301 -0.90 15.54 39.03
N ASP A 302 -0.45 16.43 38.13
CA ASP A 302 0.96 16.73 37.83
C ASP A 302 1.79 15.54 37.26
N VAL A 303 1.13 14.49 36.78
CA VAL A 303 1.78 13.30 36.19
C VAL A 303 1.44 13.17 34.70
N GLU A 304 2.48 13.09 33.84
CA GLU A 304 2.33 12.71 32.43
C GLU A 304 1.69 11.31 32.33
N THR A 305 0.50 11.25 31.75
CA THR A 305 -0.32 10.04 31.64
C THR A 305 -0.65 9.75 30.18
N ARG A 306 -0.36 8.53 29.73
CA ARG A 306 -0.74 8.03 28.40
C ARG A 306 -2.21 7.61 28.40
N LEU A 307 -2.97 8.07 27.41
CA LEU A 307 -4.39 7.74 27.26
C LEU A 307 -4.65 6.71 26.16
N ASP A 308 -3.78 6.59 25.16
CA ASP A 308 -3.96 5.58 24.10
C ASP A 308 -3.55 4.19 24.59
N THR A 309 -4.49 3.25 24.47
CA THR A 309 -4.30 1.81 24.75
C THR A 309 -4.52 1.00 23.48
N GLU A 310 -4.40 -0.33 23.55
CA GLU A 310 -4.78 -1.22 22.44
C GLU A 310 -6.29 -1.25 22.20
N GLU A 311 -7.10 -0.89 23.19
CA GLU A 311 -8.54 -0.84 23.04
C GLU A 311 -8.95 0.36 22.19
N ARG A 312 -9.83 0.13 21.22
CA ARG A 312 -10.37 1.18 20.36
C ARG A 312 -11.25 2.12 21.20
N PRO A 313 -10.94 3.44 21.23
CA PRO A 313 -11.78 4.39 21.93
C PRO A 313 -13.09 4.63 21.19
N GLU A 314 -14.14 5.04 21.92
CA GLU A 314 -15.41 5.44 21.33
C GLU A 314 -15.21 6.57 20.30
N GLY A 315 -15.92 6.47 19.17
CA GLY A 315 -15.80 7.42 18.06
C GLY A 315 -14.51 7.31 17.23
N ALA A 316 -13.62 6.35 17.50
CA ALA A 316 -12.46 6.14 16.62
C ALA A 316 -12.92 5.77 15.21
N GLY A 317 -12.41 6.47 14.20
CA GLY A 317 -12.81 6.28 12.81
C GLY A 317 -14.02 7.11 12.36
N ASP A 318 -14.74 7.75 13.29
CA ASP A 318 -15.81 8.67 12.95
C ASP A 318 -15.20 9.96 12.37
N ARG A 319 -15.67 10.37 11.18
CA ARG A 319 -15.23 11.61 10.55
C ARG A 319 -16.08 12.77 11.11
N ALA A 320 -15.42 13.77 11.69
CA ALA A 320 -16.02 15.07 12.00
C ALA A 320 -16.18 15.93 10.74
#